data_AF-A0A7Y6YKX3-F1
#
_entry.id   AF-A0A7Y6YKX3-F1
#
_cell.length_a   1.000
_cell.length_b   1.000
_cell.length_c   1.000
_cell.angle_alpha   90.00
_cell.angle_beta   90.00
_cell.angle_gamma   90.00
#
_symmetry.space_group_name_H-M   'P 1'
#
loop_
_entity.id
_entity.type
_entity.pdbx_description
1 polymer ?
#
loop_
_entity_poly.entity_id
_entity_poly.type
_entity_poly.pdbx_seq_one_letter_code
_entity_poly.pdbx_strand_id
1 'polypeptide(L)'
;MSEIDPRALRNAFGTFMTGVTVVTTHDPEGNPIGFTANSFTSVSLDPPLVLVCIANSSSNYAAFDQADGFAVNVLAEDQKDVSNTFARPVEDRFAAVNWQKGPEGSPVFEGVSAWFDCSMHNRVEAGDHLILIGRVEAFETSPAPGLGYARGAYVTAAAEAEALTQGAKLIVSALIEHEGKVLLMGNDQGKLTLPEIRVGKEGASAALAKLIADTGVEAEPGFIYSVYEDKAREHQHISFLCQSAGGTPAKGVFTALTQSTLMDIADAAMCTMLERFASEARMGNFGVYYGNQTTGQVRPVATGSKGA
;
A
#
# COMPACT_ATOMS: atom_id res chain seq x y z
N MET A 1 25.31 11.96 -12.24
CA MET A 1 23.91 11.48 -12.08
C MET A 1 23.75 10.29 -13.01
N SER A 2 23.12 9.22 -12.53
CA SER A 2 22.86 8.01 -13.33
C SER A 2 22.08 8.37 -14.60
N GLU A 3 22.38 7.70 -15.73
CA GLU A 3 21.57 7.79 -16.97
C GLU A 3 20.20 7.10 -16.82
N ILE A 4 19.99 6.34 -15.74
CA ILE A 4 18.75 5.63 -15.47
C ILE A 4 17.72 6.58 -14.84
N ASP A 5 16.52 6.65 -15.43
CA ASP A 5 15.38 7.36 -14.84
C ASP A 5 14.99 6.74 -13.48
N PRO A 6 15.10 7.50 -12.37
CA PRO A 6 14.76 7.02 -11.03
C PRO A 6 13.31 6.52 -10.89
N ARG A 7 12.37 7.12 -11.64
CA ARG A 7 10.96 6.72 -11.59
C ARG A 7 10.76 5.37 -12.27
N ALA A 8 11.30 5.21 -13.47
CA ALA A 8 11.28 3.93 -14.18
C ALA A 8 11.93 2.80 -13.36
N LEU A 9 13.07 3.07 -12.72
CA LEU A 9 13.75 2.09 -11.87
C LEU A 9 12.91 1.71 -10.63
N ARG A 10 12.29 2.69 -9.95
CA ARG A 10 11.38 2.42 -8.82
C ARG A 10 10.19 1.57 -9.25
N ASN A 11 9.60 1.87 -10.41
CA ASN A 11 8.50 1.09 -10.96
C ASN A 11 8.93 -0.36 -11.25
N ALA A 12 10.13 -0.56 -11.79
CA ALA A 12 10.70 -1.88 -12.04
C ALA A 12 10.91 -2.67 -10.73
N PHE A 13 11.50 -2.06 -9.70
CA PHE A 13 11.65 -2.72 -8.39
C PHE A 13 10.30 -3.07 -7.75
N GLY A 14 9.29 -2.22 -7.91
CA GLY A 14 7.94 -2.47 -7.40
C GLY A 14 7.23 -3.67 -8.04
N THR A 15 7.76 -4.26 -9.12
CA THR A 15 7.19 -5.49 -9.71
C THR A 15 7.37 -6.72 -8.83
N PHE A 16 8.39 -6.73 -7.96
CA PHE A 16 8.59 -7.78 -6.98
C PHE A 16 7.64 -7.57 -5.79
N MET A 17 6.68 -8.48 -5.63
CA MET A 17 5.74 -8.45 -4.51
C MET A 17 6.48 -8.72 -3.19
N THR A 18 6.14 -7.95 -2.17
CA THR A 18 6.75 -8.01 -0.84
C THR A 18 5.66 -8.07 0.23
N GLY A 19 6.00 -8.52 1.43
CA GLY A 19 5.22 -8.16 2.62
C GLY A 19 5.54 -6.74 3.07
N VAL A 20 4.71 -6.18 3.93
CA VAL A 20 4.97 -4.89 4.58
C VAL A 20 5.47 -5.12 6.00
N THR A 21 6.55 -4.45 6.37
CA THR A 21 7.07 -4.49 7.73
C THR A 21 7.17 -3.09 8.34
N VAL A 22 7.18 -3.04 9.67
CA VAL A 22 7.63 -1.86 10.42
C VAL A 22 8.86 -2.26 11.23
N VAL A 23 9.96 -1.57 10.99
CA VAL A 23 11.22 -1.77 11.70
C VAL A 23 11.26 -0.81 12.87
N THR A 24 11.55 -1.32 14.06
CA THR A 24 11.48 -0.57 15.31
C THR A 24 12.75 -0.72 16.13
N THR A 25 13.11 0.32 16.87
CA THR A 25 14.18 0.31 17.88
C THR A 25 13.91 1.41 18.90
N HIS A 26 14.86 1.70 19.78
CA HIS A 26 14.83 2.88 20.65
C HIS A 26 15.88 3.91 20.20
N ASP A 27 15.58 5.19 20.34
CA ASP A 27 16.57 6.26 20.20
C ASP A 27 17.53 6.29 21.42
N PRO A 28 18.60 7.11 21.39
CA PRO A 28 19.54 7.22 22.52
C PRO A 28 18.90 7.67 23.84
N GLU A 29 17.78 8.39 23.78
CA GLU A 29 16.99 8.83 24.93
C GLU A 29 16.06 7.72 25.46
N GLY A 30 15.95 6.59 24.76
CA GLY A 30 15.12 5.45 25.12
C GLY A 30 13.67 5.54 24.64
N ASN A 31 13.34 6.49 23.76
CA ASN A 31 12.00 6.58 23.15
C ASN A 31 11.88 5.57 21.99
N PRO A 32 10.71 4.95 21.81
CA PRO A 32 10.49 4.03 20.70
C PRO A 32 10.44 4.80 19.37
N ILE A 33 11.19 4.33 18.38
CA ILE A 33 11.20 4.86 17.03
C ILE A 33 11.00 3.72 16.02
N GLY A 34 10.47 4.05 14.85
CA GLY A 34 10.32 3.05 13.80
C GLY A 34 9.95 3.63 12.46
N PHE A 35 10.07 2.82 11.41
CA PHE A 35 9.74 3.19 10.04
C PHE A 35 9.16 1.99 9.28
N THR A 36 8.27 2.26 8.34
CA THR A 36 7.76 1.24 7.42
C THR A 36 8.83 0.88 6.39
N ALA A 37 9.02 -0.41 6.16
CA ALA A 37 9.92 -0.94 5.16
C ALA A 37 9.27 -2.12 4.41
N ASN A 38 9.66 -2.31 3.15
CA ASN A 38 9.34 -3.50 2.38
C ASN A 38 10.59 -4.11 1.71
N SER A 39 11.78 -3.67 2.16
CA SER A 39 13.09 -4.20 1.77
C SER A 39 13.55 -5.39 2.62
N PHE A 40 12.66 -5.93 3.46
CA PHE A 40 12.95 -7.05 4.35
C PHE A 40 13.29 -8.33 3.58
N THR A 41 14.26 -9.11 4.09
CA THR A 41 14.60 -10.43 3.54
C THR A 41 15.10 -11.36 4.65
N SER A 42 14.66 -12.61 4.65
CA SER A 42 15.27 -13.69 5.43
C SER A 42 16.58 -14.12 4.77
N VAL A 43 17.68 -14.18 5.53
CA VAL A 43 19.04 -14.35 4.98
C VAL A 43 19.61 -15.73 5.26
N SER A 44 19.50 -16.19 6.50
CA SER A 44 20.10 -17.44 6.96
C SER A 44 19.24 -18.08 8.04
N LEU A 45 19.23 -19.41 8.09
CA LEU A 45 18.58 -20.17 9.16
C LEU A 45 19.56 -20.54 10.29
N ASP A 46 20.84 -20.76 9.97
CA ASP A 46 21.88 -21.07 10.96
C ASP A 46 23.21 -20.36 10.59
N PRO A 47 23.59 -19.27 11.30
CA PRO A 47 22.81 -18.60 12.34
C PRO A 47 21.54 -17.93 11.75
N PRO A 48 20.49 -17.68 12.56
CA PRO A 48 19.25 -17.09 12.08
C PRO A 48 19.44 -15.60 11.81
N LEU A 49 19.46 -15.21 10.52
CA LEU A 49 19.72 -13.84 10.10
C LEU A 49 18.60 -13.30 9.22
N VAL A 50 18.28 -12.02 9.42
CA VAL A 50 17.39 -11.21 8.57
C VAL A 50 18.10 -9.92 8.15
N LEU A 51 17.64 -9.28 7.09
CA LEU A 51 18.08 -7.95 6.71
C LEU A 51 16.93 -7.01 6.38
N VAL A 52 17.17 -5.71 6.53
CA VAL A 52 16.29 -4.62 6.09
C VAL A 52 17.14 -3.40 5.73
N CYS A 53 16.66 -2.58 4.80
CA CYS A 53 17.36 -1.37 4.37
C CYS A 53 16.69 -0.11 4.92
N ILE A 54 17.49 0.82 5.46
CA ILE A 54 17.06 2.17 5.84
C ILE A 54 17.70 3.20 4.91
N ALA A 55 16.93 4.18 4.44
CA ALA A 55 17.45 5.26 3.61
C ALA A 55 18.35 6.20 4.41
N ASN A 56 19.44 6.68 3.81
CA ASN A 56 20.35 7.64 4.44
C ASN A 56 19.67 8.99 4.74
N SER A 57 18.58 9.29 4.05
CA SER A 57 17.74 10.47 4.26
C SER A 57 16.71 10.34 5.39
N SER A 58 16.60 9.16 6.01
CA SER A 58 15.64 8.92 7.10
C SER A 58 15.96 9.77 8.33
N SER A 59 14.94 10.39 8.95
CA SER A 59 15.11 11.07 10.25
C SER A 59 15.59 10.11 11.35
N ASN A 60 15.34 8.81 11.20
CA ASN A 60 15.71 7.78 12.17
C ASN A 60 17.07 7.16 11.88
N TYR A 61 17.77 7.58 10.80
CA TYR A 61 19.02 6.96 10.34
C TYR A 61 20.06 6.82 11.46
N ALA A 62 20.38 7.93 12.14
CA ALA A 62 21.43 7.97 13.15
C ALA A 62 21.15 7.02 14.34
N ALA A 63 19.88 6.89 14.73
CA ALA A 63 19.50 6.00 15.81
C ALA A 63 19.63 4.53 15.40
N PHE A 64 19.19 4.14 14.20
CA PHE A 64 19.36 2.76 13.70
C PHE A 64 20.83 2.40 13.43
N ASP A 65 21.62 3.36 12.96
CA ASP A 65 23.07 3.18 12.75
C ASP A 65 23.80 2.93 14.08
N GLN A 66 23.29 3.43 15.21
CA GLN A 66 23.90 3.24 16.53
C GLN A 66 23.22 2.17 17.39
N ALA A 67 22.03 1.69 17.01
CA ALA A 67 21.23 0.78 17.83
C ALA A 67 21.87 -0.60 18.01
N ASP A 68 21.84 -1.15 19.23
CA ASP A 68 22.34 -2.50 19.51
C ASP A 68 21.45 -3.61 18.92
N GLY A 69 20.22 -3.28 18.53
CA GLY A 69 19.24 -4.22 17.97
C GLY A 69 18.04 -3.50 17.35
N PHE A 70 17.18 -4.29 16.70
CA PHE A 70 15.93 -3.82 16.13
C PHE A 70 14.92 -4.95 16.06
N ALA A 71 13.63 -4.62 16.03
CA ALA A 71 12.57 -5.57 15.70
C ALA A 71 12.03 -5.33 14.29
N VAL A 72 11.59 -6.40 13.65
CA VAL A 72 10.86 -6.38 12.39
C VAL A 72 9.45 -6.88 12.65
N ASN A 73 8.45 -6.02 12.46
CA ASN A 73 7.03 -6.32 12.64
C ASN A 73 6.39 -6.53 11.27
N VAL A 74 6.11 -7.78 10.89
CA VAL A 74 5.44 -8.15 9.61
C VAL A 74 3.94 -7.92 9.75
N LEU A 75 3.43 -6.87 9.13
CA LEU A 75 2.06 -6.40 9.34
C LEU A 75 1.02 -7.40 8.80
N ALA A 76 -0.11 -7.50 9.50
CA ALA A 76 -1.30 -8.21 9.02
C ALA A 76 -2.15 -7.33 8.07
N GLU A 77 -3.05 -7.96 7.31
CA GLU A 77 -3.90 -7.29 6.30
C GLU A 77 -4.70 -6.09 6.83
N ASP A 78 -5.12 -6.12 8.09
CA ASP A 78 -5.88 -5.07 8.77
C ASP A 78 -5.01 -3.93 9.31
N GLN A 79 -3.68 -4.07 9.28
CA GLN A 79 -2.71 -3.09 9.81
C GLN A 79 -2.19 -2.11 8.74
N LYS A 80 -2.96 -1.92 7.69
CA LYS A 80 -2.69 -0.92 6.64
C LYS A 80 -2.42 0.48 7.17
N ASP A 81 -3.19 0.90 8.16
CA ASP A 81 -3.06 2.24 8.76
C ASP A 81 -1.78 2.39 9.58
N VAL A 82 -1.29 1.29 10.17
CA VAL A 82 0.02 1.24 10.85
C VAL A 82 1.12 1.49 9.82
N SER A 83 1.10 0.76 8.69
CA SER A 83 2.06 0.99 7.60
C SER A 83 2.10 2.46 7.14
N ASN A 84 0.91 3.05 6.92
CA ASN A 84 0.81 4.45 6.52
C ASN A 84 1.34 5.42 7.56
N THR A 85 1.10 5.16 8.85
CA THR A 85 1.54 6.01 9.95
C THR A 85 3.06 6.01 10.06
N PHE A 86 3.68 4.82 10.00
CA PHE A 86 5.13 4.66 10.13
C PHE A 86 5.92 5.07 8.86
N ALA A 87 5.24 5.32 7.74
CA ALA A 87 5.82 5.89 6.53
C ALA A 87 5.75 7.43 6.47
N ARG A 88 4.97 8.08 7.34
CA ARG A 88 4.69 9.53 7.30
C ARG A 88 5.41 10.30 8.41
N PRO A 89 5.73 11.59 8.21
CA PRO A 89 6.19 12.46 9.28
C PRO A 89 5.00 12.81 10.18
N VAL A 90 4.84 12.05 11.27
CA VAL A 90 3.84 12.27 12.32
C VAL A 90 4.57 12.37 13.66
N GLU A 91 4.03 13.17 14.59
CA GLU A 91 4.69 13.49 15.86
C GLU A 91 4.87 12.26 16.75
N ASP A 92 3.80 11.47 16.95
CA ASP A 92 3.84 10.21 17.69
C ASP A 92 3.27 9.06 16.84
N ARG A 93 4.16 8.23 16.28
CA ARG A 93 3.80 7.04 15.49
C ARG A 93 3.27 5.90 16.37
N PHE A 94 3.78 5.77 17.59
CA PHE A 94 3.51 4.64 18.46
C PHE A 94 2.15 4.77 19.17
N ALA A 95 1.59 5.97 19.25
CA ALA A 95 0.19 6.16 19.68
C ALA A 95 -0.85 5.47 18.76
N ALA A 96 -0.49 5.12 17.52
CA ALA A 96 -1.39 4.49 16.56
C ALA A 96 -1.44 2.96 16.64
N VAL A 97 -0.62 2.33 17.49
CA VAL A 97 -0.48 0.87 17.55
C VAL A 97 -0.24 0.40 18.98
N ASN A 98 -0.84 -0.72 19.36
CA ASN A 98 -0.47 -1.40 20.60
C ASN A 98 0.86 -2.10 20.41
N TRP A 99 1.79 -1.85 21.32
CA TRP A 99 3.11 -2.45 21.28
C TRP A 99 3.60 -2.75 22.70
N GLN A 100 4.55 -3.67 22.77
CA GLN A 100 5.25 -4.02 23.99
C GLN A 100 6.74 -4.15 23.72
N LYS A 101 7.53 -4.15 24.80
CA LYS A 101 8.96 -4.44 24.71
C LYS A 101 9.14 -5.93 24.39
N GLY A 102 9.81 -6.24 23.28
CA GLY A 102 10.16 -7.60 22.91
C GLY A 102 11.22 -8.21 23.86
N PRO A 103 11.50 -9.51 23.75
CA PRO A 103 12.45 -10.19 24.62
C PRO A 103 13.89 -9.66 24.56
N GLU A 104 14.37 -9.24 23.38
CA GLU A 104 15.68 -8.59 23.19
C GLU A 104 15.59 -7.07 23.44
N GLY A 105 14.37 -6.54 23.42
CA GLY A 105 14.05 -5.24 23.97
C GLY A 105 13.60 -4.21 22.96
N SER A 106 13.51 -4.56 21.67
CA SER A 106 12.95 -3.67 20.66
C SER A 106 11.40 -3.65 20.73
N PRO A 107 10.72 -2.59 20.26
CA PRO A 107 9.26 -2.55 20.24
C PRO A 107 8.65 -3.60 19.29
N VAL A 108 7.83 -4.52 19.81
CA VAL A 108 7.06 -5.48 19.00
C VAL A 108 5.57 -5.17 19.07
N PHE A 109 4.87 -5.29 17.94
CA PHE A 109 3.48 -4.88 17.80
C PHE A 109 2.51 -6.04 18.06
N GLU A 110 1.34 -5.73 18.59
CA GLU A 110 0.23 -6.69 18.67
C GLU A 110 -0.46 -6.85 17.30
N GLY A 111 -1.07 -8.01 17.06
CA GLY A 111 -1.90 -8.27 15.88
C GLY A 111 -1.14 -8.42 14.56
N VAL A 112 0.20 -8.45 14.60
CA VAL A 112 1.03 -8.69 13.41
C VAL A 112 0.94 -10.13 12.91
N SER A 113 1.27 -10.35 11.64
CA SER A 113 1.41 -11.69 11.07
C SER A 113 2.63 -12.41 11.67
N ALA A 114 3.72 -11.67 11.90
CA ALA A 114 4.88 -12.14 12.63
C ALA A 114 5.70 -10.97 13.18
N TRP A 115 6.51 -11.22 14.20
CA TRP A 115 7.59 -10.32 14.58
C TRP A 115 8.90 -11.08 14.83
N PHE A 116 10.01 -10.38 14.61
CA PHE A 116 11.37 -10.85 14.90
C PHE A 116 12.07 -9.79 15.74
N ASP A 117 12.56 -10.14 16.93
CA ASP A 117 13.35 -9.26 17.80
C ASP A 117 14.82 -9.65 17.70
N CYS A 118 15.65 -8.72 17.23
CA CYS A 118 16.97 -9.02 16.72
C CYS A 118 18.06 -8.22 17.44
N SER A 119 19.19 -8.87 17.69
CA SER A 119 20.45 -8.20 17.97
C SER A 119 21.11 -7.75 16.66
N MET A 120 21.84 -6.64 16.67
CA MET A 120 22.51 -6.14 15.48
C MET A 120 23.72 -7.01 15.15
N HIS A 121 23.70 -7.64 13.97
CA HIS A 121 24.76 -8.51 13.52
C HIS A 121 25.79 -7.77 12.66
N ASN A 122 25.34 -6.95 11.70
CA ASN A 122 26.22 -6.19 10.83
C ASN A 122 25.50 -5.01 10.16
N ARG A 123 26.28 -4.04 9.68
CA ARG A 123 25.82 -2.88 8.90
C ARG A 123 26.64 -2.77 7.63
N VAL A 124 25.98 -2.59 6.49
CA VAL A 124 26.66 -2.50 5.19
C VAL A 124 26.16 -1.27 4.43
N GLU A 125 27.06 -0.34 4.15
CA GLU A 125 26.77 0.80 3.27
C GLU A 125 26.46 0.32 1.86
N ALA A 126 25.32 0.74 1.31
CA ALA A 126 24.84 0.30 0.01
C ALA A 126 24.21 1.46 -0.77
N GLY A 127 25.03 2.40 -1.22
CA GLY A 127 24.59 3.55 -2.00
C GLY A 127 23.84 4.58 -1.14
N ASP A 128 22.57 4.82 -1.44
CA ASP A 128 21.71 5.75 -0.71
C ASP A 128 20.97 5.10 0.48
N HIS A 129 21.31 3.86 0.81
CA HIS A 129 20.77 3.11 1.95
C HIS A 129 21.89 2.45 2.78
N LEU A 130 21.54 2.17 4.03
CA LEU A 130 22.27 1.28 4.93
C LEU A 130 21.51 -0.04 5.06
N ILE A 131 22.21 -1.16 4.82
CA ILE A 131 21.67 -2.49 5.07
C ILE A 131 21.94 -2.85 6.53
N LEU A 132 20.88 -3.07 7.28
CA LEU A 132 20.92 -3.58 8.65
C LEU A 132 20.74 -5.10 8.59
N ILE A 133 21.71 -5.85 9.12
CA ILE A 133 21.62 -7.30 9.24
C ILE A 133 21.43 -7.61 10.72
N GLY A 134 20.31 -8.24 11.07
CA GLY A 134 19.96 -8.62 12.43
C GLY A 134 20.07 -10.13 12.63
N ARG A 135 20.57 -10.55 13.78
CA ARG A 135 20.46 -11.93 14.25
C ARG A 135 19.17 -12.06 15.04
N VAL A 136 18.32 -13.00 14.65
CA VAL A 136 17.04 -13.22 15.32
C VAL A 136 17.29 -13.90 16.66
N GLU A 137 16.93 -13.24 17.76
CA GLU A 137 17.07 -13.77 19.12
C GLU A 137 15.71 -14.30 19.63
N ALA A 138 14.61 -13.66 19.23
CA ALA A 138 13.25 -14.11 19.48
C ALA A 138 12.34 -13.84 18.28
N PHE A 139 11.29 -14.64 18.12
CA PHE A 139 10.26 -14.41 17.11
C PHE A 139 8.93 -15.02 17.54
N GLU A 140 7.84 -14.53 16.96
CA GLU A 140 6.52 -15.12 17.07
C GLU A 140 5.80 -14.99 15.73
N THR A 141 4.90 -15.93 15.46
CA THR A 141 4.03 -15.90 14.28
C THR A 141 2.59 -16.05 14.72
N SER A 142 1.69 -15.46 13.93
CA SER A 142 0.25 -15.61 14.09
C SER A 142 -0.36 -16.20 12.81
N PRO A 143 -1.60 -16.73 12.87
CA PRO A 143 -2.29 -17.19 11.68
C PRO A 143 -2.85 -16.04 10.82
N ALA A 144 -2.67 -14.78 11.24
CA ALA A 144 -3.17 -13.63 10.49
C ALA A 144 -2.44 -13.51 9.15
N PRO A 145 -3.16 -13.37 8.02
CA PRO A 145 -2.53 -13.17 6.72
C PRO A 145 -1.75 -11.86 6.71
N GLY A 146 -0.59 -11.87 6.03
CA GLY A 146 0.27 -10.70 5.94
C GLY A 146 -0.24 -9.66 4.94
N LEU A 147 -0.01 -8.38 5.25
CA LEU A 147 -0.23 -7.28 4.31
C LEU A 147 0.81 -7.35 3.18
N GLY A 148 0.34 -7.59 1.96
CA GLY A 148 1.16 -7.59 0.76
C GLY A 148 1.38 -6.18 0.21
N TYR A 149 2.43 -6.03 -0.59
CA TYR A 149 2.75 -4.80 -1.30
C TYR A 149 3.39 -5.07 -2.66
N ALA A 150 2.79 -4.53 -3.72
CA ALA A 150 3.24 -4.68 -5.10
C ALA A 150 2.84 -3.48 -5.96
N ARG A 151 3.76 -3.02 -6.81
CA ARG A 151 3.56 -1.94 -7.81
C ARG A 151 2.98 -0.66 -7.24
N GLY A 152 3.38 -0.30 -6.03
CA GLY A 152 2.85 0.86 -5.34
C GLY A 152 1.68 0.55 -4.41
N ALA A 153 1.11 -0.66 -4.43
CA ALA A 153 -0.18 -1.05 -3.86
C ALA A 153 -0.09 -2.02 -2.70
N TYR A 154 -0.92 -1.87 -1.67
CA TYR A 154 -1.20 -2.99 -0.78
C TYR A 154 -2.06 -4.03 -1.50
N VAL A 155 -1.80 -5.29 -1.16
CA VAL A 155 -2.50 -6.47 -1.66
C VAL A 155 -2.91 -7.30 -0.46
N THR A 156 -4.16 -7.79 -0.44
CA THR A 156 -4.70 -8.61 0.65
C THR A 156 -5.48 -9.79 0.06
N ALA A 157 -5.28 -10.98 0.61
CA ALA A 157 -6.06 -12.17 0.34
C ALA A 157 -7.56 -11.98 0.65
N ALA A 158 -7.91 -11.19 1.67
CA ALA A 158 -9.32 -10.85 1.94
C ALA A 158 -10.01 -10.21 0.73
N ALA A 159 -9.39 -9.19 0.12
CA ALA A 159 -9.92 -8.54 -1.08
C ALA A 159 -10.05 -9.49 -2.27
N GLU A 160 -9.09 -10.41 -2.45
CA GLU A 160 -9.17 -11.43 -3.50
C GLU A 160 -10.31 -12.43 -3.24
N ALA A 161 -10.49 -12.88 -2.00
CA ALA A 161 -11.57 -13.77 -1.62
C ALA A 161 -12.96 -13.11 -1.81
N GLU A 162 -13.11 -11.84 -1.41
CA GLU A 162 -14.35 -11.09 -1.62
C GLU A 162 -14.66 -10.93 -3.12
N ALA A 163 -13.65 -10.68 -3.95
CA ALA A 163 -13.82 -10.58 -5.39
C ALA A 163 -14.26 -11.88 -6.06
N LEU A 164 -13.90 -13.02 -5.47
CA LEU A 164 -14.31 -14.36 -5.93
C LEU A 164 -15.72 -14.75 -5.46
N THR A 165 -16.31 -13.98 -4.55
CA THR A 165 -17.63 -14.28 -4.00
C THR A 165 -18.71 -14.04 -5.06
N GLN A 166 -19.41 -15.10 -5.48
CA GLN A 166 -20.39 -15.03 -6.56
C GLN A 166 -21.69 -14.34 -6.09
N GLY A 167 -22.00 -13.18 -6.67
CA GLY A 167 -23.25 -12.46 -6.45
C GLY A 167 -23.78 -11.81 -7.74
N ALA A 168 -25.09 -11.89 -7.96
CA ALA A 168 -25.74 -11.21 -9.07
C ALA A 168 -25.76 -9.70 -8.79
N LYS A 169 -24.89 -8.94 -9.48
CA LYS A 169 -24.71 -7.46 -9.49
C LYS A 169 -23.27 -7.00 -9.16
N LEU A 170 -22.25 -7.74 -9.62
CA LEU A 170 -20.87 -7.28 -9.54
C LEU A 170 -20.52 -6.30 -10.66
N ILE A 171 -19.89 -5.17 -10.32
CA ILE A 171 -19.26 -4.20 -11.23
C ILE A 171 -17.75 -4.28 -11.04
N VAL A 172 -17.03 -4.33 -12.15
CA VAL A 172 -15.58 -4.25 -12.19
C VAL A 172 -15.18 -2.92 -12.82
N SER A 173 -14.27 -2.21 -12.17
CA SER A 173 -13.67 -0.97 -12.67
C SER A 173 -12.16 -1.15 -12.88
N ALA A 174 -11.62 -0.49 -13.90
CA ALA A 174 -10.19 -0.48 -14.20
C ALA A 174 -9.57 0.86 -13.79
N LEU A 175 -8.80 0.88 -12.71
CA LEU A 175 -7.97 2.00 -12.31
C LEU A 175 -6.67 1.95 -13.14
N ILE A 176 -6.72 2.46 -14.37
CA ILE A 176 -5.58 2.45 -15.29
C ILE A 176 -4.69 3.66 -15.02
N GLU A 177 -3.49 3.41 -14.52
CA GLU A 177 -2.48 4.43 -14.25
C GLU A 177 -1.39 4.46 -15.34
N HIS A 178 -0.99 5.69 -15.70
CA HIS A 178 0.15 5.97 -16.55
C HIS A 178 0.79 7.30 -16.15
N GLU A 179 2.08 7.29 -15.84
CA GLU A 179 2.88 8.47 -15.48
C GLU A 179 2.27 9.37 -14.38
N GLY A 180 1.53 8.79 -13.43
CA GLY A 180 0.93 9.48 -12.29
C GLY A 180 -0.42 10.11 -12.61
N LYS A 181 -0.98 9.77 -13.76
CA LYS A 181 -2.33 10.12 -14.20
C LYS A 181 -3.19 8.87 -14.25
N VAL A 182 -4.48 9.04 -14.05
CA VAL A 182 -5.47 7.97 -14.13
C VAL A 182 -6.38 8.19 -15.32
N LEU A 183 -6.72 7.13 -16.05
CA LEU A 183 -7.70 7.21 -17.12
C LEU A 183 -9.10 7.44 -16.54
N LEU A 184 -9.68 8.60 -16.81
CA LEU A 184 -11.05 8.96 -16.43
C LEU A 184 -11.92 9.13 -17.67
N MET A 185 -13.18 8.74 -17.55
CA MET A 185 -14.21 8.87 -18.58
C MET A 185 -15.31 9.82 -18.12
N GLY A 186 -15.88 10.61 -19.02
CA GLY A 186 -17.12 11.33 -18.75
C GLY A 186 -18.31 10.37 -18.76
N ASN A 187 -19.22 10.51 -17.81
CA ASN A 187 -20.51 9.86 -17.82
C ASN A 187 -21.59 10.75 -18.46
N ASP A 188 -22.80 10.21 -18.66
CA ASP A 188 -23.92 10.92 -19.27
C ASP A 188 -24.39 12.16 -18.49
N GLN A 189 -23.94 12.33 -17.23
CA GLN A 189 -24.25 13.44 -16.35
C GLN A 189 -23.14 14.51 -16.32
N GLY A 190 -22.12 14.39 -17.16
CA GLY A 190 -20.98 15.31 -17.21
C GLY A 190 -20.02 15.17 -16.03
N LYS A 191 -20.12 14.09 -15.25
CA LYS A 191 -19.20 13.74 -14.16
C LYS A 191 -18.16 12.72 -14.64
N LEU A 192 -17.05 12.63 -13.93
CA LEU A 192 -15.93 11.74 -14.23
C LEU A 192 -16.08 10.40 -13.49
N THR A 193 -15.71 9.31 -14.15
CA THR A 193 -15.71 7.96 -13.60
C THR A 193 -14.52 7.16 -14.12
N LEU A 194 -14.18 6.06 -13.43
CA LEU A 194 -13.30 5.05 -14.00
C LEU A 194 -14.00 4.26 -15.11
N PRO A 195 -13.26 3.68 -16.07
CA PRO A 195 -13.76 2.57 -16.87
C PRO A 195 -14.40 1.53 -15.97
N GLU A 196 -15.66 1.16 -16.24
CA GLU A 196 -16.38 0.15 -15.48
C GLU A 196 -17.30 -0.69 -16.37
N ILE A 197 -17.52 -1.94 -15.95
CA ILE A 197 -18.39 -2.89 -16.64
C ILE A 197 -19.08 -3.80 -15.63
N ARG A 198 -20.34 -4.13 -15.89
CA ARG A 198 -21.06 -5.15 -15.13
C ARG A 198 -20.54 -6.54 -15.50
N VAL A 199 -20.21 -7.33 -14.49
CA VAL A 199 -19.70 -8.69 -14.68
C VAL A 199 -20.82 -9.61 -15.17
N GLY A 200 -20.57 -10.25 -16.31
CA GLY A 200 -21.43 -11.28 -16.87
C GLY A 200 -21.05 -12.69 -16.39
N LYS A 201 -21.59 -13.71 -17.05
CA LYS A 201 -21.32 -15.13 -16.71
C LYS A 201 -19.86 -15.55 -16.89
N GLU A 202 -19.10 -14.81 -17.67
CA GLU A 202 -17.68 -15.07 -17.95
C GLU A 202 -16.75 -14.66 -16.79
N GLY A 203 -17.28 -13.98 -15.77
CA GLY A 203 -16.53 -13.62 -14.56
C GLY A 203 -15.76 -12.31 -14.65
N ALA A 204 -15.16 -11.92 -13.52
CA ALA A 204 -14.53 -10.61 -13.35
C ALA A 204 -13.30 -10.41 -14.27
N SER A 205 -12.46 -11.42 -14.45
CA SER A 205 -11.25 -11.34 -15.28
C SER A 205 -11.57 -11.11 -16.76
N ALA A 206 -12.56 -11.83 -17.30
CA ALA A 206 -13.00 -11.63 -18.69
C ALA A 206 -13.63 -10.25 -18.90
N ALA A 207 -14.45 -9.81 -17.93
CA ALA A 207 -15.05 -8.48 -17.94
C ALA A 207 -13.97 -7.38 -17.91
N LEU A 208 -12.95 -7.52 -17.06
CA LEU A 208 -11.82 -6.58 -16.98
C LEU A 208 -11.00 -6.53 -18.28
N ALA A 209 -10.68 -7.68 -18.86
CA ALA A 209 -9.94 -7.74 -20.12
C ALA A 209 -10.70 -7.04 -21.26
N LYS A 210 -12.01 -7.27 -21.34
CA LYS A 210 -12.88 -6.57 -22.29
C LYS A 210 -12.91 -5.06 -22.03
N LEU A 211 -13.06 -4.67 -20.76
CA LEU A 211 -13.10 -3.26 -20.36
C LEU A 211 -11.82 -2.52 -20.75
N ILE A 212 -10.65 -3.11 -20.49
CA ILE A 212 -9.35 -2.53 -20.88
C ILE A 212 -9.28 -2.39 -22.40
N ALA A 213 -9.62 -3.43 -23.16
CA ALA A 213 -9.61 -3.38 -24.63
C ALA A 213 -10.53 -2.27 -25.17
N ASP A 214 -11.71 -2.07 -24.57
CA ASP A 214 -12.69 -1.05 -24.96
C ASP A 214 -12.19 0.40 -24.73
N THR A 215 -11.17 0.60 -23.89
CA THR A 215 -10.53 1.91 -23.70
C THR A 215 -9.58 2.28 -24.85
N GLY A 216 -9.11 1.30 -25.61
CA GLY A 216 -8.08 1.49 -26.65
C GLY A 216 -6.67 1.72 -26.10
N VAL A 217 -6.46 1.52 -24.80
CA VAL A 217 -5.16 1.65 -24.14
C VAL A 217 -4.53 0.27 -23.95
N GLU A 218 -3.22 0.18 -24.15
CA GLU A 218 -2.46 -1.01 -23.78
C GLU A 218 -2.19 -0.99 -22.27
N ALA A 219 -2.89 -1.85 -21.54
CA ALA A 219 -2.74 -1.99 -20.09
C ALA A 219 -2.88 -3.45 -19.66
N GLU A 220 -2.13 -3.82 -18.63
CA GLU A 220 -2.22 -5.14 -18.00
C GLU A 220 -3.02 -5.06 -16.70
N PRO A 221 -3.94 -6.01 -16.46
CA PRO A 221 -4.64 -6.10 -15.18
C PRO A 221 -3.66 -6.47 -14.06
N GLY A 222 -3.65 -5.67 -13.00
CA GLY A 222 -2.90 -5.95 -11.77
C GLY A 222 -3.80 -6.49 -10.66
N PHE A 223 -3.52 -6.08 -9.43
CA PHE A 223 -4.23 -6.57 -8.23
C PHE A 223 -5.53 -5.81 -7.98
N ILE A 224 -6.38 -6.38 -7.12
CA ILE A 224 -7.56 -5.71 -6.61
C ILE A 224 -7.12 -4.57 -5.70
N TYR A 225 -7.46 -3.36 -6.11
CA TYR A 225 -7.16 -2.13 -5.40
C TYR A 225 -8.22 -1.80 -4.33
N SER A 226 -9.48 -2.12 -4.62
CA SER A 226 -10.57 -1.93 -3.67
C SER A 226 -11.75 -2.83 -3.97
N VAL A 227 -12.39 -3.29 -2.91
CA VAL A 227 -13.72 -3.92 -2.94
C VAL A 227 -14.64 -3.08 -2.05
N TYR A 228 -15.82 -2.72 -2.53
CA TYR A 228 -16.83 -2.04 -1.71
C TYR A 228 -18.24 -2.39 -2.18
N GLU A 229 -19.23 -2.16 -1.31
CA GLU A 229 -20.64 -2.42 -1.61
C GLU A 229 -21.38 -1.11 -1.91
N ASP A 230 -21.98 -0.94 -3.07
CA ASP A 230 -22.98 0.10 -3.29
C ASP A 230 -24.37 -0.45 -2.93
N LYS A 231 -24.75 -0.43 -1.65
CA LYS A 231 -26.10 -0.74 -1.13
C LYS A 231 -27.22 0.13 -1.72
N ALA A 232 -26.95 1.26 -2.39
CA ALA A 232 -28.01 2.12 -2.94
C ALA A 232 -28.41 1.58 -4.30
N ARG A 233 -27.42 1.08 -5.04
CA ARG A 233 -27.60 0.38 -6.32
C ARG A 233 -27.69 -1.14 -6.15
N GLU A 234 -27.48 -1.65 -4.93
CA GLU A 234 -27.31 -3.07 -4.58
C GLU A 234 -26.22 -3.76 -5.42
N HIS A 235 -25.13 -3.06 -5.69
CA HIS A 235 -24.02 -3.55 -6.50
C HIS A 235 -22.78 -3.79 -5.63
N GLN A 236 -21.99 -4.82 -5.94
CA GLN A 236 -20.62 -4.91 -5.41
C GLN A 236 -19.68 -4.29 -6.44
N HIS A 237 -18.70 -3.52 -6.00
CA HIS A 237 -17.70 -2.90 -6.87
C HIS A 237 -16.32 -3.45 -6.55
N ILE A 238 -15.60 -3.86 -7.58
CA ILE A 238 -14.18 -4.24 -7.50
C ILE A 238 -13.41 -3.35 -8.45
N SER A 239 -12.45 -2.59 -7.93
CA SER A 239 -11.52 -1.82 -8.77
C SER A 239 -10.19 -2.56 -8.84
N PHE A 240 -9.72 -2.83 -10.06
CA PHE A 240 -8.39 -3.38 -10.30
C PHE A 240 -7.43 -2.25 -10.62
N LEU A 241 -6.25 -2.25 -10.00
CA LEU A 241 -5.16 -1.40 -10.43
C LEU A 241 -4.55 -1.99 -11.70
N CYS A 242 -4.56 -1.22 -12.78
CA CYS A 242 -4.00 -1.62 -14.06
C CYS A 242 -2.83 -0.70 -14.41
N GLN A 243 -1.78 -1.27 -14.98
CA GLN A 243 -0.60 -0.51 -15.41
C GLN A 243 -0.62 -0.39 -16.92
N SER A 244 -0.50 0.84 -17.41
CA SER A 244 -0.44 1.10 -18.85
C SER A 244 0.95 1.51 -19.30
N ALA A 245 1.39 0.95 -20.42
CA ALA A 245 2.59 1.39 -21.13
C ALA A 245 2.40 2.75 -21.82
N GLY A 246 1.18 3.30 -21.79
CA GLY A 246 0.79 4.56 -22.41
C GLY A 246 -0.11 4.35 -23.61
N GLY A 247 -0.17 5.37 -24.48
CA GLY A 247 -1.04 5.41 -25.64
C GLY A 247 -2.10 6.49 -25.54
N THR A 248 -2.79 6.74 -26.66
CA THR A 248 -3.92 7.68 -26.70
C THR A 248 -5.21 6.89 -26.50
N PRO A 249 -5.92 7.08 -25.38
CA PRO A 249 -7.19 6.40 -25.16
C PRO A 249 -8.18 6.72 -26.28
N ALA A 250 -8.89 5.70 -26.77
CA ALA A 250 -10.02 5.90 -27.67
C ALA A 250 -11.23 6.50 -26.94
N LYS A 251 -11.30 6.28 -25.62
CA LYS A 251 -12.32 6.81 -24.71
C LYS A 251 -11.67 7.32 -23.42
N GLY A 252 -12.14 8.48 -22.95
CA GLY A 252 -11.62 9.11 -21.74
C GLY A 252 -10.30 9.83 -21.93
N VAL A 253 -9.68 10.26 -20.82
CA VAL A 253 -8.45 11.03 -20.81
C VAL A 253 -7.62 10.71 -19.55
N PHE A 254 -6.31 10.54 -19.73
CA PHE A 254 -5.38 10.44 -18.61
C PHE A 254 -5.31 11.78 -17.86
N THR A 255 -5.83 11.78 -16.64
CA THR A 255 -6.02 13.00 -15.84
C THR A 255 -5.24 12.90 -14.54
N ALA A 256 -4.60 14.00 -14.14
CA ALA A 256 -4.00 14.12 -12.83
C ALA A 256 -5.09 14.27 -11.77
N LEU A 257 -4.97 13.51 -10.66
CA LEU A 257 -5.92 13.55 -9.55
C LEU A 257 -5.66 14.77 -8.65
N THR A 258 -6.01 15.95 -9.17
CA THR A 258 -6.03 17.21 -8.40
C THR A 258 -7.33 17.33 -7.61
N GLN A 259 -7.37 18.26 -6.65
CA GLN A 259 -8.57 18.53 -5.88
C GLN A 259 -9.78 18.90 -6.76
N SER A 260 -9.55 19.66 -7.85
CA SER A 260 -10.61 20.01 -8.80
C SER A 260 -11.14 18.77 -9.53
N THR A 261 -10.25 17.90 -10.02
CA THR A 261 -10.65 16.65 -10.69
C THR A 261 -11.48 15.76 -9.76
N LEU A 262 -11.11 15.68 -8.48
CA LEU A 262 -11.80 14.85 -7.49
C LEU A 262 -13.23 15.36 -7.21
N MET A 263 -13.47 16.66 -7.23
CA MET A 263 -14.83 17.24 -7.09
C MET A 263 -15.77 16.90 -8.26
N ASP A 264 -15.20 16.51 -9.41
CA ASP A 264 -15.94 16.13 -10.60
C ASP A 264 -16.20 14.62 -10.70
N ILE A 265 -15.74 13.82 -9.74
CA ILE A 265 -16.01 12.38 -9.70
C ILE A 265 -17.50 12.13 -9.41
N ALA A 266 -18.10 11.21 -10.16
CA ALA A 266 -19.53 10.92 -10.14
C ALA A 266 -20.01 10.26 -8.84
N ASP A 267 -19.15 9.44 -8.23
CA ASP A 267 -19.49 8.59 -7.11
C ASP A 267 -18.61 8.91 -5.89
N ALA A 268 -19.22 9.00 -4.70
CA ALA A 268 -18.52 9.36 -3.47
C ALA A 268 -17.51 8.30 -3.03
N ALA A 269 -17.84 7.01 -3.16
CA ALA A 269 -16.93 5.92 -2.82
C ALA A 269 -15.75 5.89 -3.80
N MET A 270 -15.99 6.12 -5.10
CA MET A 270 -14.94 6.29 -6.09
C MET A 270 -14.05 7.50 -5.80
N CYS A 271 -14.64 8.64 -5.40
CA CYS A 271 -13.89 9.84 -5.04
C CYS A 271 -12.94 9.55 -3.87
N THR A 272 -13.45 8.95 -2.78
CA THR A 272 -12.62 8.55 -1.63
C THR A 272 -11.52 7.57 -2.04
N MET A 273 -11.83 6.62 -2.93
CA MET A 273 -10.86 5.67 -3.47
C MET A 273 -9.75 6.36 -4.29
N LEU A 274 -10.09 7.35 -5.11
CA LEU A 274 -9.14 8.11 -5.93
C LEU A 274 -8.34 9.14 -5.11
N GLU A 275 -8.94 9.80 -4.12
CA GLU A 275 -8.24 10.64 -3.14
C GLU A 275 -7.12 9.86 -2.46
N ARG A 276 -7.47 8.64 -2.06
CA ARG A 276 -6.56 7.69 -1.46
C ARG A 276 -5.46 7.32 -2.45
N PHE A 277 -5.78 6.85 -3.64
CA PHE A 277 -4.79 6.54 -4.69
C PHE A 277 -3.84 7.72 -4.94
N ALA A 278 -4.35 8.95 -4.99
CA ALA A 278 -3.54 10.15 -5.17
C ALA A 278 -2.59 10.42 -3.99
N SER A 279 -3.04 10.22 -2.74
CA SER A 279 -2.17 10.32 -1.55
C SER A 279 -1.04 9.31 -1.58
N GLU A 280 -1.33 8.16 -2.16
CA GLU A 280 -0.52 6.97 -2.08
C GLU A 280 0.49 6.90 -3.22
N ALA A 281 0.12 7.34 -4.42
CA ALA A 281 1.05 7.64 -5.49
C ALA A 281 2.08 8.71 -5.09
N ARG A 282 1.68 9.69 -4.25
CA ARG A 282 2.59 10.71 -3.69
C ARG A 282 3.55 10.14 -2.64
N MET A 283 3.13 9.09 -1.93
CA MET A 283 3.90 8.44 -0.86
C MET A 283 4.64 7.18 -1.31
N GLY A 284 4.28 6.64 -2.47
CA GLY A 284 4.62 5.29 -2.87
C GLY A 284 4.04 4.23 -1.92
N ASN A 285 2.74 4.25 -1.57
CA ASN A 285 2.07 3.19 -0.78
C ASN A 285 0.53 3.19 -0.90
N PHE A 286 -0.15 2.22 -1.55
CA PHE A 286 -1.61 2.24 -1.78
C PHE A 286 -2.52 1.44 -0.84
N GLY A 287 -3.69 1.93 -0.47
CA GLY A 287 -4.63 1.49 0.55
C GLY A 287 -5.92 0.84 0.07
N VAL A 288 -6.76 0.29 0.97
CA VAL A 288 -8.12 -0.27 0.72
C VAL A 288 -9.19 0.38 1.63
N TYR A 289 -10.45 0.43 1.18
CA TYR A 289 -11.65 1.01 1.81
C TYR A 289 -12.60 -0.16 2.09
N TYR A 290 -13.11 -0.29 3.31
CA TYR A 290 -14.12 -1.29 3.65
C TYR A 290 -15.42 -0.58 4.02
N GLY A 291 -16.46 -0.82 3.24
CA GLY A 291 -17.73 -0.16 3.50
C GLY A 291 -18.70 -0.21 2.35
N ASN A 292 -19.75 0.59 2.52
CA ASN A 292 -20.74 0.81 1.48
C ASN A 292 -20.95 2.29 1.13
N GLN A 293 -21.65 2.56 0.03
CA GLN A 293 -22.00 3.91 -0.48
C GLN A 293 -22.65 4.86 0.54
N THR A 294 -23.17 4.36 1.66
CA THR A 294 -23.77 5.15 2.75
C THR A 294 -23.03 5.04 4.09
N THR A 295 -22.38 3.91 4.39
CA THR A 295 -21.64 3.68 5.63
C THR A 295 -20.45 2.76 5.40
N GLY A 296 -19.25 3.21 5.70
CA GLY A 296 -18.03 2.41 5.67
C GLY A 296 -17.09 2.89 6.75
N GLN A 297 -16.22 2.00 7.25
CA GLN A 297 -15.09 2.48 8.03
C GLN A 297 -13.99 2.91 7.05
N VAL A 298 -14.02 4.20 6.72
CA VAL A 298 -12.79 4.90 6.40
C VAL A 298 -12.16 5.21 7.73
N ARG A 299 -11.06 4.55 8.08
CA ARG A 299 -10.23 5.00 9.20
C ARG A 299 -9.49 6.26 8.75
N PRO A 300 -9.86 7.45 9.26
CA PRO A 300 -9.22 8.70 8.90
C PRO A 300 -7.95 8.86 9.73
N VAL A 301 -6.89 9.39 9.14
CA VAL A 301 -5.83 10.05 9.92
C VAL A 301 -6.34 11.43 10.29
N ALA A 302 -6.50 11.70 11.58
CA ALA A 302 -7.01 12.96 12.11
C ALA A 302 -6.17 14.17 11.65
N THR A 303 -6.87 15.26 11.34
CA THR A 303 -6.33 16.50 10.79
C THR A 303 -5.89 17.47 11.89
N GLY A 304 -4.60 17.82 11.93
CA GLY A 304 -4.11 19.00 12.65
C GLY A 304 -4.38 20.27 11.84
N SER A 305 -5.20 21.17 12.37
CA SER A 305 -5.61 22.45 11.79
C SER A 305 -4.45 23.44 11.60
N LYS A 306 -4.45 24.16 10.49
CA LYS A 306 -3.68 25.40 10.32
C LYS A 306 -4.31 26.53 11.15
N GLY A 307 -3.49 27.30 11.86
CA GLY A 307 -3.85 28.60 12.41
C GLY A 307 -2.64 29.33 12.99
N ALA A 308 -2.30 30.47 12.36
CA ALA A 308 -1.44 31.59 12.77
C ALA A 308 -0.09 31.30 13.45
#